data_AF-A0A4Y3WMW7-F1
#
_entry.id   AF-A0A4Y3WMW7-F1
#
_cell.length_a   1.000
_cell.length_b   1.000
_cell.length_c   1.000
_cell.angle_alpha   90.00
_cell.angle_beta   90.00
_cell.angle_gamma   90.00
#
_symmetry.space_group_name_H-M   'P 1'
#
loop_
_entity.id
_entity.type
_entity.pdbx_description
1 polymer ?
#
loop_
_entity_poly.entity_id
_entity_poly.type
_entity_poly.pdbx_seq_one_letter_code
_entity_poly.pdbx_strand_id
1 'polypeptide(L)'
;MDVHVGNPVVRGALTVFPVFNGAAVADTGYALGGVLVAERADAVVGELVVHNPGERPALVLEGELLAGGRQDRVAARSVLVEPGASVALAVRCVERARWSGAAVHSRGGRRAPLAVRTARGQREVWERVAGYGEGESLFETVRHLDTAASALVRGLAPLPFQCGVLVGIAGRPVLLEVFDAPSTLAAVWDGLLHAAALDALGRRPVPTLGRHARRFAADPGSRVAVLHWHGRAVHTVAVNERAAA
;
A
#
# COMPACT_ATOMS: atom_id res chain seq x y z
N MET A 1 10.42 16.09 5.18
CA MET A 1 11.09 14.77 5.23
C MET A 1 12.39 14.91 4.46
N ASP A 2 13.52 14.52 5.05
CA ASP A 2 14.82 14.58 4.35
C ASP A 2 15.03 13.27 3.57
N VAL A 3 14.72 13.32 2.27
CA VAL A 3 14.82 12.16 1.37
C VAL A 3 15.50 12.53 0.06
N HIS A 4 16.30 11.60 -0.45
CA HIS A 4 16.90 11.70 -1.77
C HIS A 4 16.10 10.88 -2.78
N VAL A 5 15.60 11.54 -3.83
CA VAL A 5 14.97 10.90 -4.99
C VAL A 5 16.03 10.61 -6.06
N GLY A 6 16.24 9.34 -6.41
CA GLY A 6 17.20 8.92 -7.43
C GLY A 6 16.65 8.99 -8.85
N ASN A 7 17.38 8.40 -9.80
CA ASN A 7 16.98 8.37 -11.21
C ASN A 7 15.83 7.36 -11.45
N PRO A 8 14.81 7.72 -12.25
CA PRO A 8 13.67 6.85 -12.45
C PRO A 8 13.93 5.71 -13.43
N VAL A 9 13.15 4.63 -13.27
CA VAL A 9 12.85 3.68 -14.33
C VAL A 9 11.46 3.97 -14.90
N VAL A 10 11.34 3.98 -16.22
CA VAL A 10 10.07 4.25 -16.93
C VAL A 10 9.59 2.99 -17.64
N ARG A 11 8.30 2.67 -17.50
CA ARG A 11 7.58 1.57 -18.16
C ARG A 11 6.19 2.03 -18.55
N GLY A 12 5.97 2.38 -19.82
CA GLY A 12 4.69 2.92 -20.28
C GLY A 12 4.30 4.18 -19.50
N ALA A 13 3.13 4.16 -18.84
CA ALA A 13 2.68 5.26 -17.99
C ALA A 13 3.30 5.26 -16.58
N LEU A 14 3.94 4.17 -16.17
CA LEU A 14 4.54 4.01 -14.84
C LEU A 14 5.96 4.58 -14.82
N THR A 15 6.24 5.43 -13.84
CA THR A 15 7.59 5.93 -13.53
C THR A 15 7.91 5.62 -12.07
N VAL A 16 8.97 4.86 -11.83
CA VAL A 16 9.37 4.43 -10.48
C VAL A 16 10.69 5.09 -10.13
N PHE A 17 10.71 5.87 -9.06
CA PHE A 17 11.91 6.52 -8.54
C PHE A 17 12.36 5.82 -7.25
N PRO A 18 13.64 5.43 -7.13
CA PRO A 18 14.17 4.96 -5.87
C PRO A 18 14.28 6.13 -4.89
N VAL A 19 13.94 5.89 -3.62
CA VAL A 19 14.04 6.89 -2.55
C VAL A 19 14.95 6.38 -1.45
N PHE A 20 15.83 7.26 -0.98
CA PHE A 20 16.80 6.99 0.07
C PHE A 20 16.59 7.98 1.22
N ASN A 21 16.79 7.49 2.45
CA ASN A 21 16.67 8.24 3.69
C ASN A 21 17.94 7.99 4.52
N GLY A 22 18.58 9.06 5.00
CA GLY A 22 19.80 8.97 5.83
C GLY A 22 19.56 8.35 7.21
N ALA A 23 18.29 8.21 7.64
CA ALA A 23 17.91 7.61 8.91
C ALA A 23 17.50 6.13 8.81
N ALA A 24 17.80 5.46 7.68
CA ALA A 24 17.46 4.05 7.52
C ALA A 24 18.30 3.15 8.46
N VAL A 25 17.65 2.19 9.11
CA VAL A 25 18.26 1.24 10.04
C VAL A 25 18.52 -0.12 9.37
N ALA A 26 19.43 -0.90 9.98
CA ALA A 26 19.70 -2.28 9.56
C ALA A 26 18.70 -3.29 10.15
N ASP A 27 18.38 -3.15 11.45
CA ASP A 27 17.40 -3.98 12.15
C ASP A 27 16.18 -3.14 12.51
N THR A 28 15.02 -3.58 12.03
CA THR A 28 13.74 -2.91 12.23
C THR A 28 13.18 -3.09 13.62
N GLY A 29 13.48 -4.21 14.29
CA GLY A 29 12.86 -4.62 15.55
C GLY A 29 11.40 -5.06 15.42
N TYR A 30 10.84 -5.15 14.20
CA TYR A 30 9.46 -5.57 13.94
C TYR A 30 9.38 -6.54 12.76
N ALA A 31 8.30 -7.33 12.70
CA ALA A 31 7.97 -8.22 11.60
C ALA A 31 6.88 -7.62 10.69
N LEU A 32 6.84 -8.00 9.41
CA LEU A 32 5.72 -7.67 8.51
C LEU A 32 4.59 -8.71 8.56
N GLY A 33 4.85 -9.89 9.12
CA GLY A 33 3.91 -11.02 9.21
C GLY A 33 3.66 -11.48 10.65
N GLY A 34 2.99 -12.61 10.81
CA GLY A 34 2.83 -13.29 12.10
C GLY A 34 1.64 -12.83 12.95
N VAL A 35 0.87 -11.83 12.49
CA VAL A 35 -0.40 -11.45 13.14
C VAL A 35 -1.58 -12.25 12.60
N LEU A 36 -2.56 -12.44 13.48
CA LEU A 36 -3.87 -12.96 13.15
C LEU A 36 -4.82 -11.78 12.90
N VAL A 37 -5.57 -11.83 11.81
CA VAL A 37 -6.54 -10.79 11.46
C VAL A 37 -7.93 -11.42 11.42
N ALA A 38 -8.86 -10.86 12.18
CA ALA A 38 -10.19 -11.43 12.32
C ALA A 38 -11.30 -10.37 12.43
N GLU A 39 -12.53 -10.79 12.16
CA GLU A 39 -13.75 -10.06 12.48
C GLU A 39 -13.84 -9.82 14.00
N ARG A 40 -14.45 -8.71 14.38
CA ARG A 40 -14.87 -8.48 15.77
C ARG A 40 -15.97 -9.46 16.17
N ALA A 41 -16.13 -9.69 17.48
CA ALA A 41 -17.28 -10.43 18.02
C ALA A 41 -18.60 -9.78 17.55
N ASP A 42 -18.70 -8.46 17.70
CA ASP A 42 -19.74 -7.63 17.08
C ASP A 42 -19.24 -7.13 15.73
N ALA A 43 -19.23 -8.01 14.72
CA ALA A 43 -18.64 -7.73 13.42
C ALA A 43 -19.25 -6.47 12.77
N VAL A 44 -18.39 -5.54 12.37
CA VAL A 44 -18.74 -4.30 11.67
C VAL A 44 -17.87 -4.14 10.44
N VAL A 45 -18.38 -3.47 9.41
CA VAL A 45 -17.70 -3.40 8.11
C VAL A 45 -16.35 -2.68 8.18
N GLY A 46 -16.27 -1.59 8.96
CA GLY A 46 -15.11 -0.68 8.97
C GLY A 46 -13.98 -1.06 9.92
N GLU A 47 -14.08 -2.18 10.64
CA GLU A 47 -13.10 -2.53 11.66
C GLU A 47 -12.87 -4.03 11.75
N LEU A 48 -11.59 -4.42 11.80
CA LEU A 48 -11.14 -5.76 12.15
C LEU A 48 -10.30 -5.72 13.43
N VAL A 49 -10.05 -6.88 14.02
CA VAL A 49 -9.08 -7.05 15.10
C VAL A 49 -7.80 -7.66 14.52
N VAL A 50 -6.66 -7.06 14.86
CA VAL A 50 -5.34 -7.63 14.60
C VAL A 50 -4.74 -8.05 15.92
N HIS A 51 -4.44 -9.33 16.07
CA HIS A 51 -3.76 -9.89 17.23
C HIS A 51 -2.34 -10.30 16.86
N ASN A 52 -1.35 -9.91 17.67
CA ASN A 52 0.02 -10.35 17.53
C ASN A 52 0.38 -11.41 18.57
N PRO A 53 0.36 -12.71 18.21
CA PRO A 53 0.77 -13.78 19.12
C PRO A 53 2.30 -13.94 19.23
N GLY A 54 3.08 -13.18 18.46
CA GLY A 54 4.53 -13.29 18.40
C GLY A 54 5.25 -12.49 19.49
N GLU A 55 6.58 -12.63 19.48
CA GLU A 55 7.48 -11.98 20.45
C GLU A 55 8.02 -10.63 19.98
N ARG A 56 7.79 -10.27 18.72
CA ARG A 56 8.20 -8.97 18.13
C ARG A 56 6.97 -8.17 17.71
N PRO A 57 7.03 -6.83 17.77
CA PRO A 57 6.01 -5.98 17.15
C PRO A 57 5.79 -6.36 15.69
N ALA A 58 4.56 -6.20 15.21
CA ALA A 58 4.22 -6.54 13.84
C ALA A 58 3.54 -5.37 13.12
N LEU A 59 4.02 -5.07 11.92
CA LEU A 59 3.55 -3.98 11.09
C LEU A 59 2.49 -4.49 10.09
N VAL A 60 1.30 -3.88 10.15
CA VAL A 60 0.27 -3.99 9.12
C VAL A 60 0.22 -2.66 8.38
N LEU A 61 0.25 -2.70 7.05
CA LEU A 61 0.42 -1.49 6.23
C LEU A 61 -0.90 -0.95 5.71
N GLU A 62 -1.01 0.38 5.65
CA GLU A 62 -2.07 1.04 4.89
C GLU A 62 -2.11 0.51 3.45
N GLY A 63 -3.30 0.17 2.96
CA GLY A 63 -3.48 -0.35 1.62
C GLY A 63 -3.15 -1.83 1.49
N GLU A 64 -2.81 -2.54 2.56
CA GLU A 64 -2.68 -4.00 2.53
C GLU A 64 -4.04 -4.66 2.33
N LEU A 65 -4.11 -5.62 1.40
CA LEU A 65 -5.31 -6.39 1.13
C LEU A 65 -5.42 -7.60 2.06
N LEU A 66 -6.61 -7.76 2.63
CA LEU A 66 -6.96 -8.78 3.60
C LEU A 66 -8.11 -9.60 2.99
N ALA A 67 -7.83 -10.84 2.64
CA ALA A 67 -8.75 -11.71 1.90
C ALA A 67 -9.53 -12.64 2.85
N GLY A 68 -10.79 -12.90 2.56
CA GLY A 68 -11.62 -13.82 3.33
C GLY A 68 -12.55 -13.09 4.30
N GLY A 69 -12.64 -13.58 5.53
CA GLY A 69 -13.57 -13.03 6.54
C GLY A 69 -15.03 -13.06 6.09
N ARG A 70 -15.82 -12.11 6.60
CA ARG A 70 -17.18 -11.85 6.09
C ARG A 70 -17.17 -11.13 4.74
N GLN A 71 -16.10 -10.42 4.43
CA GLN A 71 -15.85 -9.67 3.21
C GLN A 71 -14.36 -9.34 3.11
N ASP A 72 -13.85 -9.20 1.89
CA ASP A 72 -12.50 -8.72 1.65
C ASP A 72 -12.34 -7.26 2.12
N ARG A 73 -11.17 -6.96 2.67
CA ARG A 73 -10.83 -5.66 3.26
C ARG A 73 -9.52 -5.11 2.72
N VAL A 74 -9.41 -3.78 2.81
CA VAL A 74 -8.13 -3.08 2.70
C VAL A 74 -7.87 -2.33 4.00
N ALA A 75 -6.66 -2.44 4.55
CA ALA A 75 -6.25 -1.67 5.71
C ALA A 75 -6.28 -0.16 5.41
N ALA A 76 -6.99 0.62 6.22
CA ALA A 76 -7.17 2.06 5.98
C ALA A 76 -6.03 2.92 6.55
N ARG A 77 -5.20 2.35 7.42
CA ARG A 77 -4.03 2.98 8.03
C ARG A 77 -2.99 1.91 8.37
N SER A 78 -1.73 2.32 8.46
CA SER A 78 -0.69 1.46 9.02
C SER A 78 -0.81 1.41 10.54
N VAL A 79 -0.57 0.24 11.12
CA VAL A 79 -0.50 0.03 12.57
C VAL A 79 0.68 -0.86 12.91
N LEU A 80 1.33 -0.57 14.04
CA LEU A 80 2.26 -1.49 14.66
C LEU A 80 1.57 -2.14 15.86
N VAL A 81 1.61 -3.46 15.92
CA VAL A 81 0.94 -4.25 16.96
C VAL A 81 2.00 -4.86 17.87
N GLU A 82 2.04 -4.43 19.13
CA GLU A 82 3.01 -4.93 20.11
C GLU A 82 2.83 -6.44 20.39
N PRO A 83 3.88 -7.14 20.85
CA PRO A 83 3.80 -8.54 21.26
C PRO A 83 2.63 -8.81 22.22
N GLY A 84 1.84 -9.85 21.95
CA GLY A 84 0.67 -10.24 22.75
C GLY A 84 -0.53 -9.30 22.64
N ALA A 85 -0.40 -8.15 21.98
CA ALA A 85 -1.46 -7.14 21.91
C ALA A 85 -2.50 -7.49 20.84
N SER A 86 -3.71 -6.95 21.06
CA SER A 86 -4.78 -6.93 20.07
C SER A 86 -5.20 -5.48 19.84
N VAL A 87 -5.26 -5.06 18.58
CA VAL A 87 -5.64 -3.69 18.22
C VAL A 87 -6.76 -3.68 17.20
N ALA A 88 -7.61 -2.65 17.28
CA ALA A 88 -8.59 -2.36 16.25
C ALA A 88 -7.89 -1.80 15.00
N LEU A 89 -8.04 -2.49 13.88
CA LEU A 89 -7.58 -2.06 12.57
C LEU A 89 -8.76 -1.44 11.81
N ALA A 90 -8.65 -0.14 11.53
CA ALA A 90 -9.57 0.50 10.60
C ALA A 90 -9.33 -0.06 9.19
N VAL A 91 -10.42 -0.47 8.55
CA VAL A 91 -10.42 -1.07 7.22
C VAL A 91 -11.49 -0.42 6.35
N ARG A 92 -11.40 -0.65 5.04
CA ARG A 92 -12.49 -0.39 4.10
C ARG A 92 -12.87 -1.67 3.38
N CYS A 93 -14.15 -1.79 3.06
CA CYS A 93 -14.67 -2.91 2.32
C CYS A 93 -14.30 -2.81 0.84
N VAL A 94 -13.70 -3.85 0.28
CA VAL A 94 -13.40 -3.94 -1.16
C VAL A 94 -14.24 -5.01 -1.85
N GLU A 95 -15.35 -5.42 -1.23
CA GLU A 95 -16.27 -6.45 -1.70
C GLU A 95 -17.74 -6.08 -1.47
N ARG A 96 -18.54 -5.87 -2.52
CA ARG A 96 -19.85 -5.21 -2.36
C ARG A 96 -20.94 -6.07 -1.74
N ALA A 97 -21.03 -7.36 -2.08
CA ALA A 97 -22.27 -8.12 -1.87
C ALA A 97 -22.20 -9.28 -0.88
N ARG A 98 -21.00 -9.74 -0.49
CA ARG A 98 -20.85 -10.77 0.55
C ARG A 98 -21.01 -10.14 1.93
N TRP A 99 -21.65 -10.80 2.90
CA TRP A 99 -21.53 -10.46 4.33
C TRP A 99 -21.68 -11.74 5.16
N SER A 100 -20.87 -12.72 4.78
CA SER A 100 -20.92 -14.10 5.24
C SER A 100 -19.55 -14.74 5.03
N GLY A 101 -19.27 -15.80 5.78
CA GLY A 101 -17.97 -16.49 5.72
C GLY A 101 -17.36 -16.68 7.10
N ALA A 102 -16.10 -17.09 7.09
CA ALA A 102 -15.32 -17.27 8.30
C ALA A 102 -15.05 -15.92 9.00
N ALA A 103 -14.54 -15.98 10.23
CA ALA A 103 -14.13 -14.79 10.96
C ALA A 103 -12.69 -14.36 10.64
N VAL A 104 -11.92 -15.13 9.87
CA VAL A 104 -10.47 -14.93 9.71
C VAL A 104 -10.13 -14.40 8.32
N HIS A 105 -9.15 -13.51 8.28
CA HIS A 105 -8.61 -12.90 7.07
C HIS A 105 -7.17 -13.38 6.83
N SER A 106 -6.83 -13.62 5.58
CA SER A 106 -5.47 -13.96 5.15
C SER A 106 -4.74 -12.73 4.60
N ARG A 107 -3.43 -12.68 4.85
CA ARG A 107 -2.52 -11.63 4.39
C ARG A 107 -1.59 -12.22 3.33
N GLY A 108 -1.74 -11.79 2.08
CA GLY A 108 -0.97 -12.31 0.95
C GLY A 108 0.15 -11.38 0.47
N GLY A 109 0.46 -10.30 1.21
CA GLY A 109 1.41 -9.27 0.78
C GLY A 109 0.92 -8.41 -0.40
N ARG A 110 -0.31 -8.59 -0.88
CA ARG A 110 -0.91 -7.76 -1.93
C ARG A 110 -1.27 -6.38 -1.38
N ARG A 111 -1.09 -5.35 -2.20
CA ARG A 111 -1.53 -3.98 -1.92
C ARG A 111 -2.69 -3.60 -2.84
N ALA A 112 -3.59 -2.78 -2.32
CA ALA A 112 -4.66 -2.18 -3.10
C ALA A 112 -4.09 -1.10 -4.02
N PRO A 113 -4.61 -0.93 -5.25
CA PRO A 113 -4.30 0.21 -6.09
C PRO A 113 -4.51 1.55 -5.38
N LEU A 114 -3.75 2.57 -5.75
CA LEU A 114 -3.79 3.87 -5.11
C LEU A 114 -5.16 4.55 -5.28
N ALA A 115 -5.82 4.34 -6.41
CA ALA A 115 -7.17 4.85 -6.63
C ALA A 115 -8.16 4.33 -5.57
N VAL A 116 -8.01 3.08 -5.12
CA VAL A 116 -8.82 2.49 -4.04
C VAL A 116 -8.40 3.04 -2.66
N ARG A 117 -7.09 3.17 -2.42
CA ARG A 117 -6.53 3.70 -1.16
C ARG A 117 -6.96 5.15 -0.88
N THR A 118 -7.11 5.96 -1.93
CA THR A 118 -7.42 7.40 -1.83
C THR A 118 -8.90 7.74 -1.79
N ALA A 119 -9.79 6.76 -1.97
CA ALA A 119 -11.23 6.98 -1.85
C ALA A 119 -11.58 7.62 -0.49
N ARG A 120 -12.55 8.54 -0.47
CA ARG A 120 -12.93 9.30 0.73
C ARG A 120 -13.97 8.59 1.58
N GLY A 121 -14.65 7.60 1.01
CA GLY A 121 -15.67 6.82 1.71
C GLY A 121 -15.96 5.49 1.05
N GLN A 122 -16.80 4.68 1.71
CA GLN A 122 -17.08 3.30 1.31
C GLN A 122 -17.70 3.18 -0.09
N ARG A 123 -18.60 4.11 -0.45
CA ARG A 123 -19.22 4.12 -1.78
C ARG A 123 -18.19 4.34 -2.88
N GLU A 124 -17.32 5.33 -2.69
CA GLU A 124 -16.27 5.66 -3.65
C GLU A 124 -15.27 4.50 -3.78
N VAL A 125 -14.93 3.80 -2.69
CA VAL A 125 -14.09 2.57 -2.77
C VAL A 125 -14.67 1.60 -3.78
N TRP A 126 -15.97 1.33 -3.72
CA TRP A 126 -16.61 0.39 -4.63
C TRP A 126 -16.72 0.91 -6.07
N GLU A 127 -16.87 2.21 -6.27
CA GLU A 127 -16.81 2.84 -7.60
C GLU A 127 -15.40 2.68 -8.20
N ARG A 128 -14.35 2.87 -7.40
CA ARG A 128 -12.97 2.66 -7.83
C ARG A 128 -12.67 1.20 -8.15
N VAL A 129 -13.18 0.25 -7.34
CA VAL A 129 -13.04 -1.19 -7.58
C VAL A 129 -13.69 -1.56 -8.92
N ALA A 130 -14.92 -1.11 -9.18
CA ALA A 130 -15.62 -1.37 -10.44
C ALA A 130 -14.88 -0.80 -11.68
N GLY A 131 -14.05 0.24 -11.50
CA GLY A 131 -13.22 0.80 -12.55
C GLY A 131 -12.14 -0.13 -13.10
N TYR A 132 -11.78 -1.20 -12.40
CA TYR A 132 -10.82 -2.19 -12.89
C TYR A 132 -11.47 -3.30 -13.72
N GLY A 133 -12.80 -3.41 -13.75
CA GLY A 133 -13.54 -4.43 -14.51
C GLY A 133 -14.74 -5.01 -13.74
N GLU A 134 -15.23 -6.15 -14.22
CA GLU A 134 -16.36 -6.87 -13.63
C GLU A 134 -15.93 -7.73 -12.43
N GLY A 135 -16.75 -7.76 -11.37
CA GLY A 135 -16.52 -8.58 -10.17
C GLY A 135 -17.16 -7.98 -8.92
N GLU A 136 -17.33 -8.80 -7.88
CA GLU A 136 -17.91 -8.33 -6.62
C GLU A 136 -16.86 -7.88 -5.61
N SER A 137 -15.62 -8.39 -5.73
CA SER A 137 -14.47 -8.00 -4.93
C SER A 137 -13.28 -7.51 -5.77
N LEU A 138 -12.47 -6.63 -5.20
CA LEU A 138 -11.24 -6.15 -5.84
C LEU A 138 -10.32 -7.29 -6.28
N PHE A 139 -10.26 -8.39 -5.52
CA PHE A 139 -9.44 -9.55 -5.87
C PHE A 139 -9.89 -10.19 -7.18
N GLU A 140 -11.21 -10.28 -7.39
CA GLU A 140 -11.78 -10.80 -8.63
C GLU A 140 -11.60 -9.84 -9.78
N THR A 141 -11.90 -8.56 -9.54
CA THR A 141 -11.91 -7.55 -10.58
C THR A 141 -10.54 -7.38 -11.22
N VAL A 142 -9.46 -7.36 -10.43
CA VAL A 142 -8.10 -7.16 -10.97
C VAL A 142 -7.49 -8.42 -11.58
N ARG A 143 -8.11 -9.60 -11.41
CA ARG A 143 -7.53 -10.89 -11.78
C ARG A 143 -7.11 -10.97 -13.26
N HIS A 144 -7.93 -10.42 -14.14
CA HIS A 144 -7.64 -10.40 -15.58
C HIS A 144 -6.53 -9.39 -15.95
N LEU A 145 -6.20 -8.46 -15.05
CA LEU A 145 -5.12 -7.49 -15.21
C LEU A 145 -3.79 -7.98 -14.61
N ASP A 146 -3.81 -8.98 -13.72
CA ASP A 146 -2.63 -9.43 -12.96
C ASP A 146 -1.45 -9.78 -13.88
N THR A 147 -1.69 -10.46 -15.01
CA THR A 147 -0.64 -10.78 -15.98
C THR A 147 -0.02 -9.53 -16.59
N ALA A 148 -0.84 -8.54 -16.98
CA ALA A 148 -0.37 -7.30 -17.58
C ALA A 148 0.36 -6.42 -16.56
N ALA A 149 -0.16 -6.30 -15.35
CA ALA A 149 0.46 -5.57 -14.24
C ALA A 149 1.81 -6.18 -13.88
N SER A 150 1.88 -7.51 -13.72
CA SER A 150 3.12 -8.24 -13.44
C SER A 150 4.14 -8.10 -14.57
N ALA A 151 3.70 -8.10 -15.83
CA ALA A 151 4.58 -7.86 -16.97
C ALA A 151 5.18 -6.44 -16.94
N LEU A 152 4.42 -5.43 -16.53
CA LEU A 152 4.87 -4.04 -16.49
C LEU A 152 6.01 -3.81 -15.49
N VAL A 153 6.00 -4.52 -14.36
CA VAL A 153 6.98 -4.37 -13.27
C VAL A 153 8.03 -5.48 -13.22
N ARG A 154 8.01 -6.40 -14.18
CA ARG A 154 8.94 -7.53 -14.24
C ARG A 154 10.39 -7.05 -14.24
N GLY A 155 11.20 -7.65 -13.36
CA GLY A 155 12.63 -7.37 -13.24
C GLY A 155 12.98 -6.06 -12.56
N LEU A 156 11.99 -5.29 -12.09
CA LEU A 156 12.26 -4.18 -11.18
C LEU A 156 12.55 -4.73 -9.78
N ALA A 157 13.60 -4.24 -9.15
CA ALA A 157 13.98 -4.59 -7.78
C ALA A 157 14.45 -3.31 -7.05
N PRO A 158 14.34 -3.26 -5.70
CA PRO A 158 14.94 -2.18 -4.94
C PRO A 158 16.46 -2.14 -5.14
N LEU A 159 17.02 -0.94 -5.22
CA LEU A 159 18.46 -0.73 -5.22
C LEU A 159 19.06 -0.96 -3.82
N PRO A 160 20.37 -1.23 -3.71
CA PRO A 160 21.05 -1.25 -2.41
C PRO A 160 20.77 0.02 -1.61
N PHE A 161 20.44 -0.15 -0.33
CA PHE A 161 20.08 0.92 0.60
C PHE A 161 18.82 1.74 0.27
N GLN A 162 18.09 1.38 -0.80
CA GLN A 162 16.80 1.99 -1.09
C GLN A 162 15.80 1.62 0.01
N CYS A 163 15.18 2.62 0.63
CA CYS A 163 14.23 2.43 1.72
C CYS A 163 12.85 3.04 1.42
N GLY A 164 12.70 3.70 0.27
CA GLY A 164 11.39 4.13 -0.21
C GLY A 164 11.27 4.06 -1.73
N VAL A 165 10.08 4.40 -2.19
CA VAL A 165 9.74 4.47 -3.60
C VAL A 165 8.81 5.65 -3.84
N LEU A 166 9.07 6.40 -4.90
CA LEU A 166 8.13 7.38 -5.42
C LEU A 166 7.61 6.87 -6.76
N VAL A 167 6.29 6.81 -6.88
CA VAL A 167 5.59 6.38 -8.08
C VAL A 167 4.98 7.58 -8.77
N GLY A 168 5.22 7.68 -10.07
CA GLY A 168 4.51 8.56 -10.97
C GLY A 168 3.70 7.78 -12.00
N ILE A 169 2.52 8.28 -12.34
CA ILE A 169 1.62 7.70 -13.33
C ILE A 169 1.22 8.79 -14.31
N ALA A 170 1.40 8.53 -15.61
CA ALA A 170 1.01 9.43 -16.70
C ALA A 170 1.48 10.89 -16.49
N GLY A 171 2.74 11.07 -16.13
CA GLY A 171 3.38 12.38 -15.97
C GLY A 171 3.23 13.02 -14.59
N ARG A 172 2.46 12.40 -13.67
CA ARG A 172 2.15 12.96 -12.35
C ARG A 172 2.74 12.10 -11.23
N PRO A 173 3.44 12.68 -10.24
CA PRO A 173 3.77 11.96 -9.01
C PRO A 173 2.48 11.68 -8.22
N VAL A 174 2.28 10.42 -7.85
CA VAL A 174 1.04 9.95 -7.21
C VAL A 174 1.26 9.42 -5.79
N LEU A 175 2.39 8.76 -5.54
CA LEU A 175 2.70 8.12 -4.25
C LEU A 175 4.17 8.32 -3.92
N LEU A 176 4.46 8.59 -2.66
CA LEU A 176 5.75 8.45 -2.02
C LEU A 176 5.54 7.54 -0.81
N GLU A 177 6.22 6.41 -0.75
CA GLU A 177 6.16 5.48 0.37
C GLU A 177 7.59 5.18 0.85
N VAL A 178 7.86 5.48 2.12
CA VAL A 178 9.19 5.41 2.73
C VAL A 178 9.12 4.57 4.00
N PHE A 179 10.07 3.65 4.14
CA PHE A 179 10.25 2.79 5.28
C PHE A 179 11.54 3.15 6.03
N ASP A 180 11.60 2.76 7.29
CA ASP A 180 12.79 2.92 8.12
C ASP A 180 13.91 1.93 7.82
N ALA A 181 13.72 0.93 6.96
CA ALA A 181 14.76 -0.02 6.57
C ALA A 181 14.64 -0.47 5.10
N PRO A 182 15.78 -0.70 4.40
CA PRO A 182 15.77 -1.26 3.05
C PRO A 182 15.15 -2.65 2.98
N SER A 183 15.32 -3.47 4.02
CA SER A 183 14.73 -4.80 4.14
C SER A 183 13.19 -4.75 4.15
N THR A 184 12.60 -3.74 4.80
CA THR A 184 11.14 -3.53 4.81
C THR A 184 10.64 -3.20 3.41
N LEU A 185 11.29 -2.28 2.69
CA LEU A 185 10.92 -1.98 1.32
C LEU A 185 11.01 -3.23 0.43
N ALA A 186 12.11 -3.99 0.54
CA ALA A 186 12.30 -5.19 -0.25
C ALA A 186 11.20 -6.23 -0.02
N ALA A 187 10.77 -6.42 1.23
CA ALA A 187 9.73 -7.39 1.57
C ALA A 187 8.32 -6.99 1.06
N VAL A 188 8.07 -5.72 0.79
CA VAL A 188 6.76 -5.23 0.29
C VAL A 188 6.77 -4.82 -1.17
N TRP A 189 7.93 -4.92 -1.82
CA TRP A 189 8.21 -4.38 -3.15
C TRP A 189 7.22 -4.87 -4.21
N ASP A 190 7.03 -6.19 -4.29
CA ASP A 190 6.22 -6.82 -5.33
C ASP A 190 4.75 -6.38 -5.22
N GLY A 191 4.19 -6.44 -4.01
CA GLY A 191 2.81 -6.01 -3.76
C GLY A 191 2.59 -4.53 -4.05
N LEU A 192 3.56 -3.68 -3.66
CA LEU A 192 3.50 -2.23 -3.88
C LEU A 192 3.56 -1.90 -5.38
N LEU A 193 4.55 -2.44 -6.10
CA LEU A 193 4.71 -2.17 -7.53
C LEU A 193 3.57 -2.77 -8.35
N HIS A 194 3.09 -3.95 -8.01
CA HIS A 194 1.92 -4.54 -8.67
C HIS A 194 0.69 -3.64 -8.55
N ALA A 195 0.43 -3.09 -7.35
CA ALA A 195 -0.67 -2.16 -7.13
C ALA A 195 -0.53 -0.87 -7.95
N ALA A 196 0.68 -0.31 -8.01
CA ALA A 196 0.98 0.85 -8.85
C ALA A 196 0.82 0.54 -10.36
N ALA A 197 1.16 -0.67 -10.79
CA ALA A 197 1.02 -1.09 -12.17
C ALA A 197 -0.45 -1.17 -12.58
N LEU A 198 -1.33 -1.70 -11.72
CA LEU A 198 -2.78 -1.73 -11.97
C LEU A 198 -3.34 -0.33 -12.29
N ASP A 199 -2.89 0.71 -11.59
CA ASP A 199 -3.30 2.10 -11.85
C ASP A 199 -2.74 2.68 -13.16
N ALA A 200 -1.59 2.17 -13.61
CA ALA A 200 -0.90 2.64 -14.79
C ALA A 200 -1.40 1.98 -16.10
N LEU A 201 -2.03 0.81 -16.02
CA LEU A 201 -2.59 0.13 -17.19
C LEU A 201 -3.63 1.00 -17.91
N GLY A 202 -3.58 1.02 -19.24
CA GLY A 202 -4.48 1.81 -20.09
C GLY A 202 -4.27 3.33 -20.03
N ARG A 203 -3.35 3.85 -19.19
CA ARG A 203 -3.04 5.29 -19.12
C ARG A 203 -2.08 5.71 -20.23
N ARG A 204 -2.09 7.01 -20.54
CA ARG A 204 -1.16 7.58 -21.52
C ARG A 204 0.29 7.38 -21.08
N PRO A 205 1.19 6.91 -21.95
CA PRO A 205 2.58 6.60 -21.60
C PRO A 205 3.43 7.87 -21.51
N VAL A 206 3.12 8.72 -20.54
CA VAL A 206 3.83 9.98 -20.27
C VAL A 206 4.73 9.77 -19.04
N PRO A 207 6.05 9.90 -19.18
CA PRO A 207 6.97 9.79 -18.04
C PRO A 207 6.76 10.92 -17.03
N THR A 208 6.83 10.60 -15.74
CA THR A 208 6.86 11.63 -14.69
C THR A 208 8.25 12.24 -14.63
N LEU A 209 8.32 13.57 -14.68
CA LEU A 209 9.60 14.28 -14.70
C LEU A 209 10.22 14.32 -13.30
N GLY A 210 11.54 14.15 -13.22
CA GLY A 210 12.27 14.13 -11.94
C GLY A 210 12.06 15.39 -11.09
N ARG A 211 11.91 16.57 -11.70
CA ARG A 211 11.57 17.81 -10.98
C ARG A 211 10.21 17.76 -10.29
N HIS A 212 9.21 17.08 -10.88
CA HIS A 212 7.89 16.93 -10.26
C HIS A 212 7.97 15.93 -9.11
N ALA A 213 8.71 14.83 -9.29
CA ALA A 213 8.98 13.87 -8.22
C ALA A 213 9.70 14.51 -7.03
N ARG A 214 10.79 15.26 -7.26
CA ARG A 214 11.52 15.98 -6.20
C ARG A 214 10.66 17.02 -5.49
N ARG A 215 9.86 17.79 -6.24
CA ARG A 215 8.91 18.75 -5.66
C ARG A 215 7.89 18.05 -4.78
N PHE A 216 7.30 16.96 -5.24
CA PHE A 216 6.36 16.16 -4.46
C PHE A 216 7.02 15.51 -3.24
N ALA A 217 8.28 15.09 -3.31
CA ALA A 217 8.96 14.54 -2.14
C ALA A 217 9.26 15.62 -1.07
N ALA A 218 9.59 16.85 -1.51
CA ALA A 218 9.83 17.98 -0.61
C ALA A 218 8.53 18.54 -0.01
N ASP A 219 7.47 18.60 -0.82
CA ASP A 219 6.14 19.08 -0.47
C ASP A 219 5.08 18.15 -1.08
N PRO A 220 4.72 17.06 -0.38
CA PRO A 220 3.80 16.05 -0.90
C PRO A 220 2.34 16.50 -1.00
N GLY A 221 2.01 17.70 -0.51
CA GLY A 221 0.63 18.16 -0.50
C GLY A 221 -0.30 17.30 0.36
N SER A 222 -1.49 17.01 -0.15
CA SER A 222 -2.73 16.94 0.63
C SER A 222 -2.92 15.77 1.61
N ARG A 223 -2.20 14.65 1.47
CA ARG A 223 -2.28 13.57 2.46
C ARG A 223 -0.91 12.97 2.76
N VAL A 224 -0.45 13.16 3.99
CA VAL A 224 0.76 12.53 4.54
C VAL A 224 0.35 11.81 5.83
N ALA A 225 0.68 10.53 5.93
CA ALA A 225 0.53 9.75 7.15
C ALA A 225 1.90 9.20 7.55
N VAL A 226 2.24 9.36 8.83
CA VAL A 226 3.50 8.89 9.40
C VAL A 226 3.20 8.04 10.62
N LEU A 227 3.58 6.77 10.57
CA LEU A 227 3.56 5.88 11.71
C LEU A 227 4.88 6.02 12.46
N HIS A 228 4.81 6.44 13.73
CA HIS A 228 5.96 6.51 14.61
C HIS A 228 5.98 5.34 15.59
N TRP A 229 7.18 4.87 15.91
CA TRP A 229 7.43 3.89 16.97
C TRP A 229 8.75 4.20 17.65
N HIS A 230 8.75 4.27 18.98
CA HIS A 230 9.89 4.71 19.80
C HIS A 230 10.59 5.98 19.28
N GLY A 231 9.82 6.99 18.89
CA GLY A 231 10.34 8.27 18.41
C GLY A 231 10.89 8.27 16.97
N ARG A 232 10.86 7.12 16.28
CA ARG A 232 11.30 6.97 14.88
C ARG A 232 10.10 6.85 13.95
N ALA A 233 10.17 7.47 12.77
CA ALA A 233 9.20 7.24 11.69
C ALA A 233 9.46 5.89 11.02
N VAL A 234 8.60 4.90 11.28
CA VAL A 234 8.73 3.52 10.76
C VAL A 234 8.21 3.40 9.33
N HIS A 235 7.09 4.08 9.05
CA HIS A 235 6.45 4.09 7.75
C HIS A 235 5.87 5.47 7.49
N THR A 236 6.20 6.03 6.34
CA THR A 236 5.62 7.27 5.83
C THR A 236 5.00 7.01 4.48
N VAL A 237 3.75 7.46 4.32
CA VAL A 237 3.06 7.45 3.06
C VAL A 237 2.55 8.85 2.74
N ALA A 238 2.87 9.31 1.55
CA ALA A 238 2.46 10.59 0.99
C ALA A 238 1.73 10.33 -0.32
N VAL A 239 0.51 10.87 -0.46
CA VAL A 239 -0.34 10.60 -1.63
C VAL A 239 -0.86 11.90 -2.23
N ASN A 240 -0.72 12.02 -3.54
CA ASN A 240 -1.30 13.10 -4.31
C ASN A 240 -2.76 12.77 -4.65
N GLU A 241 -3.70 13.13 -3.78
CA GLU A 241 -5.12 12.83 -3.98
C GLU A 241 -5.70 13.40 -5.28
N ARG A 242 -5.16 14.53 -5.77
CA ARG A 242 -5.59 15.17 -7.03
C ARG A 242 -5.10 14.44 -8.28
N ALA A 243 -4.06 13.63 -8.14
CA ALA A 243 -3.48 12.84 -9.24
C ALA A 243 -3.86 11.36 -9.18
N ALA A 244 -4.33 10.88 -8.02
CA ALA A 244 -4.80 9.51 -7.79
C ALA A 244 -6.30 9.30 -8.08
N ALA A 245 -7.04 10.37 -8.39
CA ALA A 245 -8.41 10.34 -8.91
C ALA A 245 -8.39 10.41 -10.45
#